data_AF-A0A517QVZ8-F1
#
_entry.id   AF-A0A517QVZ8-F1
#
_cell.length_a   1.000
_cell.length_b   1.000
_cell.length_c   1.000
_cell.angle_alpha   90.00
_cell.angle_beta   90.00
_cell.angle_gamma   90.00
#
_symmetry.space_group_name_H-M   'P 1'
#
loop_
_entity.id
_entity.type
_entity.pdbx_description
1 polymer ?
#
loop_
_entity_poly.entity_id
_entity_poly.type
_entity_poly.pdbx_seq_one_letter_code
_entity_poly.pdbx_strand_id
1 'polypeptide(L)' 'MAGRERQPLRIGDKVRVIAGPFESFEGDLVGFNRETGHWTVTVLVFGQPTQLDLRPEALRHATALE' A
#
# COMPACT_ATOMS: atom_id res chain seq x y z
N MET A 1 -14.65 -20.39 13.20
CA MET A 1 -13.43 -19.57 13.22
C MET A 1 -13.31 -18.87 11.87
N ALA A 2 -13.98 -17.74 11.68
CA ALA A 2 -13.85 -16.98 10.44
C ALA A 2 -12.46 -16.36 10.43
N GLY A 3 -11.51 -17.03 9.78
CA GLY A 3 -10.23 -16.43 9.44
C GLY A 3 -10.57 -15.17 8.67
N ARG A 4 -10.23 -14.01 9.23
CA ARG A 4 -10.22 -12.77 8.47
C ARG A 4 -9.10 -12.97 7.46
N GLU A 5 -9.44 -13.57 6.31
CA GLU A 5 -8.53 -13.73 5.20
C GLU A 5 -8.06 -12.32 4.87
N ARG A 6 -6.84 -11.98 5.27
CA ARG A 6 -6.20 -10.75 4.83
C ARG A 6 -6.15 -10.92 3.32
N GLN A 7 -7.04 -10.23 2.61
CA GLN A 7 -7.04 -10.29 1.16
C GLN A 7 -5.62 -9.96 0.69
N PRO A 8 -5.05 -10.79 -0.20
CA PRO A 8 -3.73 -10.51 -0.73
C PRO A 8 -3.81 -9.19 -1.51
N LEU A 9 -2.85 -8.30 -1.24
CA LEU A 9 -2.70 -7.04 -1.98
C LEU A 9 -2.58 -7.32 -3.49
N ARG A 10 -3.22 -6.48 -4.30
CA ARG A 10 -3.22 -6.54 -5.76
C ARG A 10 -2.89 -5.18 -6.35
N ILE A 11 -2.31 -5.22 -7.55
CA ILE A 11 -2.10 -4.00 -8.35
C ILE A 11 -3.48 -3.37 -8.63
N GLY A 12 -3.60 -2.08 -8.39
CA GLY A 12 -4.84 -1.31 -8.45
C GLY A 12 -5.52 -1.11 -7.09
N ASP A 13 -5.12 -1.85 -6.04
CA ASP A 13 -5.70 -1.64 -4.71
C ASP A 13 -5.25 -0.31 -4.13
N LYS A 14 -6.20 0.39 -3.49
CA LYS A 14 -5.90 1.54 -2.65
C LYS A 14 -5.40 1.05 -1.30
N VAL A 15 -4.22 1.51 -0.92
CA VAL A 15 -3.55 1.13 0.32
C VAL A 15 -3.15 2.35 1.13
N ARG A 16 -3.09 2.16 2.44
CA ARG A 16 -2.53 3.09 3.40
C ARG A 16 -1.22 2.54 3.95
N VAL A 17 -0.23 3.41 4.02
CA VAL A 17 1.05 3.13 4.66
C VAL A 17 0.84 3.22 6.18
N ILE A 18 1.21 2.15 6.89
CA ILE A 18 1.01 2.01 8.34
C ILE A 18 2.32 1.98 9.14
N ALA A 19 3.46 2.19 8.47
CA ALA A 19 4.76 2.19 9.12
C ALA A 19 5.79 3.00 8.30
N GLY A 20 6.77 3.55 9.00
CA GLY A 20 7.89 4.29 8.39
C GLY A 20 7.59 5.78 8.21
N PRO A 21 8.47 6.53 7.51
CA PRO A 21 8.37 7.99 7.40
C PRO A 21 7.16 8.47 6.60
N PHE A 22 6.53 7.57 5.82
CA PHE A 22 5.34 7.84 5.03
C PHE A 22 4.08 7.25 5.68
N GLU A 23 4.11 6.93 6.98
CA GLU A 23 2.94 6.50 7.72
C GLU A 23 1.78 7.49 7.55
N SER A 24 0.55 6.97 7.44
CA SER A 24 -0.68 7.70 7.14
C SER A 24 -0.87 8.18 5.72
N PHE A 25 0.10 8.07 4.82
CA PHE A 25 -0.15 8.32 3.40
C PHE A 25 -1.00 7.21 2.79
N GLU A 26 -1.93 7.63 1.93
CA GLU A 26 -2.73 6.74 1.10
C GLU A 26 -2.27 6.84 -0.35
N GLY A 27 -2.29 5.72 -1.04
CA GLY A 27 -1.84 5.62 -2.42
C GLY A 27 -2.35 4.36 -3.09
N ASP A 28 -1.98 4.21 -4.34
CA ASP A 28 -2.45 3.11 -5.18
C ASP A 28 -1.28 2.19 -5.51
N LEU A 29 -1.51 0.87 -5.41
CA LEU A 29 -0.53 -0.13 -5.80
C LEU A 29 -0.38 -0.16 -7.32
N VAL A 30 0.78 0.22 -7.82
CA VAL A 30 1.05 0.24 -9.27
C VAL A 30 1.93 -0.91 -9.74
N GLY A 31 2.60 -1.60 -8.82
CA GLY A 31 3.48 -2.72 -9.18
C GLY A 31 3.96 -3.53 -7.97
N PHE A 32 4.53 -4.69 -8.25
CA PHE A 32 5.18 -5.54 -7.26
C PHE A 32 6.51 -6.05 -7.82
N ASN A 33 7.60 -5.75 -7.12
CA ASN A 33 8.91 -6.27 -7.45
C ASN A 33 9.05 -7.66 -6.82
N ARG A 34 9.10 -8.70 -7.67
CA ARG A 34 9.22 -10.09 -7.22
C ARG A 34 10.61 -10.46 -6.72
N GLU A 35 11.64 -9.70 -7.11
CA GLU A 35 13.02 -9.93 -6.69
C GLU A 35 13.24 -9.44 -5.25
N THR A 36 12.68 -8.28 -4.91
CA THR A 36 12.78 -7.69 -3.56
C THR A 36 11.61 -8.04 -2.65
N GLY A 37 10.47 -8.44 -3.22
CA GLY A 37 9.22 -8.66 -2.49
C GLY A 37 8.54 -7.36 -2.05
N HIS A 38 8.87 -6.23 -2.67
CA HIS A 38 8.32 -4.92 -2.33
C HIS A 38 7.20 -4.48 -3.29
N TRP A 39 6.25 -3.72 -2.77
CA TRP A 39 5.18 -3.10 -3.54
C TRP A 39 5.56 -1.68 -3.92
N THR A 40 5.29 -1.33 -5.18
CA THR A 40 5.37 0.05 -5.67
C THR A 40 4.03 0.72 -5.44
N VAL A 41 4.03 1.76 -4.61
CA VAL A 41 2.84 2.53 -4.25
C VAL A 41 3.02 3.96 -4.78
N THR A 42 2.03 4.47 -5.50
CA THR A 42 2.02 5.89 -5.88
C THR A 42 1.18 6.67 -4.87
N VAL A 43 1.83 7.57 -4.13
CA VAL A 43 1.19 8.48 -3.16
C VAL A 43 1.29 9.93 -3.64
N LEU A 44 0.41 10.80 -3.16
CA LEU A 44 0.50 12.25 -3.41
C LEU A 44 1.16 12.93 -2.21
N VAL A 45 2.39 13.39 -2.39
CA VAL A 45 3.15 14.14 -1.38
C VAL A 45 3.21 15.59 -1.84
N PHE A 46 2.64 16.51 -1.08
CA PHE A 46 2.53 17.94 -1.45
C PHE A 46 1.95 18.18 -2.86
N GLY A 47 0.98 17.36 -3.28
CA GLY A 47 0.37 17.45 -4.61
C GLY A 47 1.25 16.92 -5.75
N GLN A 48 2.38 16.28 -5.44
CA GLN A 48 3.25 15.63 -6.43
C GLN A 48 3.14 14.10 -6.31
N PRO A 49 2.92 13.38 -7.43
CA PRO A 49 2.91 11.92 -7.41
C PRO A 49 4.32 11.40 -7.13
N THR A 50 4.46 10.66 -6.04
CA THR A 50 5.73 10.07 -5.61
C THR A 50 5.57 8.56 -5.53
N GLN A 51 6.47 7.83 -6.19
CA GLN A 51 6.51 6.37 -6.11
C GLN A 51 7.35 5.94 -4.92
N LEU A 52 6.76 5.10 -4.07
CA LEU A 52 7.41 4.53 -2.91
C LEU A 52 7.53 3.01 -3.09
N ASP A 53 8.67 2.48 -2.67
CA ASP A 53 8.94 1.04 -2.63
C ASP A 53 8.83 0.58 -1.17
N LEU A 54 7.80 -0.21 -0.87
CA LEU A 54 7.42 -0.53 0.50
C LEU A 54 7.19 -2.03 0.68
N ARG A 55 7.57 -2.55 1.85
CA ARG A 55 7.28 -3.94 2.21
C ARG A 55 5.77 -4.16 2.40
N PRO A 56 5.25 -5.35 2.08
CA PRO A 56 3.82 -5.69 2.27
C PRO A 56 3.35 -5.50 3.71
N GLU A 57 4.25 -5.68 4.68
CA GLU A 57 3.96 -5.51 6.11
C GLU A 57 3.61 -4.07 6.49
N ALA A 58 4.16 -3.08 5.78
CA ALA A 58 3.95 -1.65 5.98
C ALA A 58 2.71 -1.13 5.27
N LEU A 59 1.96 -1.99 4.57
CA LEU A 59 0.79 -1.62 3.78
C LEU A 59 -0.47 -2.30 4.32
N ARG A 60 -1.58 -1.57 4.29
CA ARG A 60 -2.94 -2.09 4.56
C ARG A 60 -3.89 -1.57 3.51
N HIS A 61 -4.96 -2.30 3.21
CA HIS A 61 -6.04 -1.75 2.40
C HIS A 61 -6.59 -0.48 3.05
N ALA A 62 -6.79 0.55 2.25
CA ALA A 62 -7.55 1.71 2.68
C ALA A 62 -9.00 1.27 2.81
N THR A 63 -9.49 1.14 4.05
CA THR A 63 -10.92 0.95 4.28
C THR A 63 -11.62 2.24 3.92
N ALA A 64 -12.38 2.25 2.82
CA ALA A 64 -13.42 3.25 2.65
C ALA A 64 -14.38 3.10 3.84
N LEU A 65 -14.48 4.15 4.66
CA LEU A 65 -15.61 4.28 5.58
C LEU A 65 -16.84 4.43 4.69
N GLU A 66 -17.64 3.38 4.57
CA GLU A 66 -19.03 3.49 4.12
C GLU A 66 -19.90 4.09 5.23
#